data_AF-A0A2E8AI42-F1
#
_entry.id   AF-A0A2E8AI42-F1
#
_cell.length_a   1.000
_cell.length_b   1.000
_cell.length_c   1.000
_cell.angle_alpha   90.00
_cell.angle_beta   90.00
_cell.angle_gamma   90.00
#
_symmetry.space_group_name_H-M   'P 1'
#
loop_
_entity.id
_entity.type
_entity.pdbx_description
1 polymer ?
#
loop_
_entity_poly.entity_id
_entity_poly.type
_entity_poly.pdbx_seq_one_letter_code
_entity_poly.pdbx_strand_id
1 'polypeptide(L)'
;MTFLFYGAISLVIIVLIVKYLSNINSTKLESLTKIILGTILLIVSLIFLFRGLYYFSGPLFVLSLWLTRLKTFYDFYNSFFKKNNFKISIDKNEAFEILGLDFNASRDDIISAHKKLIEKNHPDKGGSDYLSAKINKARDVLLDNK
;
A
#
# COMPACT_ATOMS: atom_id res chain seq x y z
N MET A 1 30.04 -28.42 7.55
CA MET A 1 28.77 -28.29 8.30
C MET A 1 28.13 -26.91 8.14
N THR A 2 28.87 -25.81 8.29
CA THR A 2 28.35 -24.44 8.13
C THR A 2 27.75 -24.16 6.74
N PHE A 3 28.42 -24.55 5.65
CA PHE A 3 27.91 -24.35 4.28
C PHE A 3 26.58 -25.08 3.99
N LEU A 4 26.38 -26.28 4.56
CA LEU A 4 25.13 -27.02 4.43
C LEU A 4 23.98 -26.32 5.16
N PHE A 5 24.27 -25.73 6.32
CA PHE A 5 23.30 -24.96 7.09
C PHE A 5 22.86 -23.68 6.35
N TYR A 6 23.82 -22.91 5.79
CA TYR A 6 23.50 -21.76 4.94
C TYR A 6 22.74 -22.15 3.67
N GLY A 7 23.09 -23.28 3.05
CA GLY A 7 22.37 -23.81 1.90
C GLY A 7 20.91 -24.13 2.21
N ALA A 8 20.66 -24.79 3.34
CA ALA A 8 19.30 -25.11 3.79
C ALA A 8 18.47 -23.84 4.06
N ILE A 9 19.05 -22.84 4.75
CA ILE A 9 18.39 -21.56 5.02
C ILE A 9 18.08 -20.81 3.72
N SER A 10 19.05 -20.73 2.80
CA SER A 10 18.87 -20.09 1.49
C SER A 10 17.72 -20.74 0.71
N LEU A 11 17.61 -22.07 0.75
CA LEU A 11 16.56 -22.80 0.03
C LEU A 11 15.17 -22.51 0.61
N VAL A 12 15.03 -22.44 1.93
CA VAL A 12 13.77 -22.06 2.60
C VAL A 12 13.37 -20.63 2.21
N ILE A 13 14.32 -19.69 2.22
CA ILE A 13 14.09 -18.30 1.80
C ILE A 13 13.61 -18.23 0.35
N ILE A 14 14.26 -18.97 -0.57
CA ILE A 14 13.87 -19.02 -1.98
C ILE A 14 12.44 -19.55 -2.13
N VAL A 15 12.08 -20.63 -1.44
CA VAL A 15 10.72 -21.20 -1.51
C VAL A 15 9.67 -20.20 -1.00
N LEU A 16 9.95 -19.50 0.09
CA LEU A 16 9.05 -18.47 0.63
C LEU A 16 8.86 -17.31 -0.36
N ILE A 17 9.95 -16.87 -1.00
CA ILE A 17 9.90 -15.82 -2.03
C ILE A 17 9.07 -16.27 -3.23
N VAL A 18 9.29 -17.50 -3.73
CA VAL A 18 8.55 -18.04 -4.87
C VAL A 18 7.05 -18.14 -4.55
N LYS A 19 6.70 -18.65 -3.36
CA LYS A 19 5.31 -18.73 -2.92
C LYS A 19 4.67 -17.36 -2.80
N TYR A 20 5.40 -16.38 -2.28
CA TYR A 20 4.94 -14.99 -2.19
C TYR A 20 4.70 -14.40 -3.58
N LEU A 21 5.65 -14.54 -4.51
CA LEU A 21 5.54 -14.04 -5.88
C LEU A 21 4.38 -14.68 -6.65
N SER A 22 4.17 -15.99 -6.49
CA SER A 22 3.08 -16.72 -7.15
C SER A 22 1.68 -16.22 -6.75
N ASN A 23 1.53 -15.67 -5.55
CA ASN A 23 0.24 -15.21 -5.02
C ASN A 23 -0.06 -13.72 -5.31
N ILE A 24 0.77 -13.05 -6.12
CA ILE A 24 0.62 -11.63 -6.46
C ILE A 24 -0.04 -11.50 -7.83
N ASN A 25 -0.91 -10.51 -7.99
CA ASN A 25 -1.52 -10.17 -9.28
C ASN A 25 -0.44 -9.82 -10.33
N SER A 26 -0.69 -10.18 -11.59
CA SER A 26 0.21 -9.94 -12.73
C SER A 26 0.69 -8.48 -12.83
N THR A 27 -0.18 -7.52 -12.58
CA THR A 27 0.14 -6.08 -12.63
C THR A 27 1.11 -5.63 -11.53
N LYS A 28 1.03 -6.23 -10.35
CA LYS A 28 1.94 -5.93 -9.23
C LYS A 28 3.26 -6.69 -9.34
N LEU A 29 3.26 -7.84 -9.99
CA LEU A 29 4.49 -8.54 -10.36
C LEU A 29 5.33 -7.73 -11.36
N GLU A 30 4.71 -7.16 -12.39
CA GLU A 30 5.42 -6.33 -13.38
C GLU A 30 6.05 -5.06 -12.78
N SER A 31 5.41 -4.44 -11.79
CA SER A 31 5.99 -3.27 -11.13
C SER A 31 7.16 -3.65 -10.22
N LEU A 32 7.04 -4.75 -9.49
CA LEU A 32 8.12 -5.30 -8.66
C LEU A 32 9.35 -5.66 -9.49
N THR A 33 9.18 -6.35 -10.62
CA THR A 33 10.31 -6.75 -11.48
C THR A 33 11.06 -5.54 -12.04
N LYS A 34 10.35 -4.48 -12.44
CA LYS A 34 10.95 -3.22 -12.92
C LYS A 34 11.75 -2.51 -11.82
N ILE A 35 11.25 -2.48 -10.58
CA ILE A 35 11.95 -1.88 -9.44
C ILE A 35 13.21 -2.68 -9.09
N ILE A 36 13.11 -4.01 -8.98
CA ILE A 36 14.26 -4.88 -8.66
C ILE A 36 15.32 -4.78 -9.77
N LEU A 37 14.92 -4.90 -11.03
CA LEU A 37 15.85 -4.82 -12.15
C LEU A 37 16.52 -3.45 -12.25
N GLY A 38 15.75 -2.38 -12.06
CA GLY A 38 16.29 -1.02 -12.09
C GLY A 38 17.25 -0.74 -10.94
N THR A 39 16.97 -1.21 -9.72
CA THR A 39 17.90 -1.07 -8.58
C THR A 39 19.19 -1.85 -8.78
N ILE A 40 19.12 -3.07 -9.32
CA ILE A 40 20.32 -3.85 -9.69
C ILE A 40 21.14 -3.09 -10.74
N LEU A 41 20.51 -2.57 -11.79
CA LEU A 41 21.19 -1.80 -12.83
C LEU A 41 21.82 -0.51 -12.28
N LEU A 42 21.18 0.14 -11.30
CA LEU A 42 21.71 1.32 -10.62
C LEU A 42 22.99 0.97 -9.88
N ILE A 43 22.98 -0.11 -9.08
CA ILE A 43 24.15 -0.57 -8.33
C ILE A 43 25.29 -0.93 -9.28
N VAL A 44 25.00 -1.66 -10.37
CA VAL A 44 26.00 -2.01 -11.39
C VAL A 44 26.58 -0.76 -12.06
N SER A 45 25.74 0.22 -12.40
CA SER A 45 26.19 1.49 -12.97
C SER A 45 27.12 2.25 -12.02
N LEU A 46 26.77 2.32 -10.72
CA LEU A 46 27.62 2.94 -9.70
C LEU A 46 28.97 2.22 -9.56
N ILE A 47 28.98 0.89 -9.55
CA ILE A 47 30.23 0.10 -9.50
C ILE A 47 31.13 0.42 -10.70
N PHE A 48 30.56 0.53 -11.91
CA PHE A 48 31.33 0.90 -13.10
C PHE A 48 31.85 2.34 -13.05
N LEU A 49 31.06 3.26 -12.48
CA LEU A 49 31.49 4.64 -12.26
C LEU A 49 32.72 4.70 -11.33
N PHE A 50 32.67 4.00 -10.19
CA PHE A 50 33.80 3.94 -9.25
C PHE A 50 35.04 3.24 -9.82
N ARG A 51 34.87 2.33 -10.79
CA ARG A 51 35.98 1.66 -11.48
C ARG A 51 36.55 2.46 -12.65
N GLY A 52 35.97 3.61 -13.00
CA GLY A 52 36.42 4.45 -14.13
C GLY A 52 35.92 3.99 -15.51
N LEU A 53 34.94 3.07 -15.58
CA LEU A 53 34.36 2.60 -16.85
C LEU A 53 33.16 3.46 -17.25
N TYR A 54 33.40 4.75 -17.48
CA TYR A 54 32.34 5.75 -17.71
C TYR A 54 31.50 5.48 -18.97
N TYR A 55 32.08 4.86 -20.00
CA TYR A 55 31.37 4.51 -21.24
C TYR A 55 30.17 3.59 -21.01
N PHE A 56 30.25 2.70 -20.02
CA PHE A 56 29.15 1.79 -19.69
C PHE A 56 28.25 2.36 -18.59
N SER A 57 28.79 3.15 -17.66
CA SER A 57 27.99 3.62 -16.51
C SER A 57 26.83 4.53 -16.92
N GLY A 58 27.06 5.48 -17.83
CA GLY A 58 26.06 6.46 -18.26
C GLY A 58 24.80 5.84 -18.86
N PRO A 59 24.91 5.02 -19.93
CA PRO A 59 23.75 4.35 -20.52
C PRO A 59 23.00 3.45 -19.53
N LEU A 60 23.71 2.69 -18.69
CA LEU A 60 23.08 1.85 -17.66
C LEU A 60 22.34 2.68 -16.60
N PHE A 61 22.87 3.83 -16.21
CA PHE A 61 22.23 4.73 -15.25
C PHE A 61 20.91 5.29 -15.79
N VAL A 62 20.92 5.76 -17.04
CA VAL A 62 19.71 6.28 -17.71
C VAL A 62 18.68 5.16 -17.89
N LEU A 63 19.12 3.95 -18.28
CA LEU A 63 18.23 2.80 -18.43
C LEU A 63 17.59 2.39 -17.09
N SER A 64 18.36 2.44 -16.00
CA SER A 64 17.86 2.20 -14.65
C SER A 64 16.76 3.20 -14.26
N LEU A 65 16.99 4.50 -14.46
CA LEU A 65 16.00 5.55 -14.20
C LEU A 65 14.76 5.42 -15.10
N TRP A 66 14.95 5.03 -16.37
CA TRP A 66 13.85 4.83 -17.31
C TRP A 66 12.99 3.61 -16.97
N LEU A 67 13.58 2.50 -16.51
CA LEU A 67 12.85 1.31 -16.07
C LEU A 67 12.10 1.55 -14.77
N THR A 68 12.71 2.31 -13.85
CA THR A 68 12.13 2.56 -12.52
C THR A 68 11.11 3.68 -12.48
N ARG A 69 10.87 4.40 -13.61
CA ARG A 69 9.99 5.59 -13.77
C ARG A 69 9.37 6.01 -12.44
N LEU A 70 9.76 7.15 -11.85
CA LEU A 70 9.36 7.56 -10.48
C LEU A 70 7.89 7.29 -10.10
N LYS A 71 6.95 7.38 -11.06
CA LYS A 71 5.55 6.98 -10.90
C LYS A 71 5.34 5.51 -10.51
N THR A 72 6.07 4.55 -11.11
CA THR A 72 6.04 3.13 -10.75
C THR A 72 6.51 2.90 -9.31
N PHE A 73 7.54 3.63 -8.86
CA PHE A 73 8.00 3.59 -7.47
C PHE A 73 6.95 4.19 -6.51
N TYR A 74 6.37 5.34 -6.87
CA TYR A 74 5.29 5.99 -6.12
C TYR A 74 4.04 5.10 -5.99
N ASP A 75 3.60 4.48 -7.09
CA ASP A 75 2.45 3.57 -7.12
C ASP A 75 2.73 2.30 -6.30
N PHE A 76 3.96 1.77 -6.35
CA PHE A 76 4.38 0.63 -5.52
C PHE A 76 4.43 0.98 -4.03
N TYR A 77 5.11 2.07 -3.66
CA TYR A 77 5.20 2.58 -2.30
C TYR A 77 3.80 2.78 -1.73
N ASN A 78 2.94 3.50 -2.44
CA ASN A 78 1.56 3.68 -2.03
C ASN A 78 0.80 2.36 -1.96
N SER A 79 1.01 1.40 -2.86
CA SER A 79 0.34 0.08 -2.74
C SER A 79 0.76 -0.72 -1.50
N PHE A 80 1.96 -0.46 -0.97
CA PHE A 80 2.47 -1.13 0.23
C PHE A 80 2.01 -0.41 1.50
N PHE A 81 2.05 0.93 1.51
CA PHE A 81 1.68 1.76 2.67
C PHE A 81 0.18 2.07 2.77
N LYS A 82 -0.54 2.23 1.64
CA LYS A 82 -2.01 2.43 1.58
C LYS A 82 -2.79 1.15 1.90
N LYS A 83 -2.12 -0.01 2.00
CA LYS A 83 -2.71 -1.29 2.43
C LYS A 83 -2.85 -1.40 3.95
N ASN A 84 -3.01 -0.27 4.65
CA ASN A 84 -3.51 -0.19 6.01
C ASN A 84 -4.88 0.49 6.06
N ASN A 85 -5.73 0.25 5.06
CA ASN A 85 -7.18 0.30 5.31
C ASN A 85 -7.50 -0.86 6.25
N PHE A 86 -7.24 -0.63 7.54
CA PHE A 86 -7.74 -1.47 8.63
C PHE A 86 -9.19 -1.76 8.30
N LYS A 87 -9.57 -3.04 8.24
CA LYS A 87 -10.97 -3.38 8.03
C LYS A 87 -11.68 -2.96 9.32
N ILE A 88 -12.18 -1.73 9.34
CA ILE A 88 -12.89 -1.16 10.49
C ILE A 88 -14.16 -1.99 10.64
N SER A 89 -14.11 -3.01 11.50
CA SER A 89 -15.28 -3.72 11.98
C SER A 89 -15.78 -2.94 13.17
N ILE A 90 -16.95 -2.34 13.02
CA ILE A 90 -17.64 -1.61 14.06
C ILE A 90 -19.02 -2.23 14.20
N ASP A 91 -19.42 -2.42 15.45
CA ASP A 91 -20.75 -2.93 15.78
C ASP A 91 -21.82 -1.86 15.52
N LYS A 92 -23.10 -2.24 15.41
CA LYS A 92 -24.19 -1.29 15.24
C LYS A 92 -24.22 -0.26 16.37
N ASN A 93 -23.94 -0.67 17.61
CA ASN A 93 -23.93 0.24 18.74
C ASN A 93 -22.79 1.28 18.62
N GLU A 94 -21.59 0.82 18.27
CA GLU A 94 -20.45 1.71 18.03
C GLU A 94 -20.72 2.65 16.84
N ALA A 95 -21.45 2.19 15.82
CA ALA A 95 -21.82 3.03 14.68
C ALA A 95 -22.76 4.19 15.07
N PHE A 96 -23.72 3.96 15.97
CA PHE A 96 -24.56 5.03 16.53
C PHE A 96 -23.73 6.02 17.35
N GLU A 97 -22.82 5.54 18.20
CA GLU A 97 -21.91 6.38 18.98
C GLU A 97 -21.00 7.25 18.09
N ILE A 98 -20.42 6.67 17.03
CA ILE A 98 -19.56 7.40 16.09
C ILE A 98 -20.33 8.53 15.39
N LEU A 99 -21.60 8.30 15.04
CA LEU A 99 -22.44 9.32 14.41
C LEU A 99 -23.07 10.29 15.42
N GLY A 100 -22.97 10.00 16.73
CA GLY A 100 -23.60 10.79 17.79
C GLY A 100 -25.13 10.73 17.73
N LEU A 101 -25.67 9.56 17.43
CA LEU A 101 -27.10 9.30 17.27
C LEU A 101 -27.61 8.31 18.31
N ASP A 102 -28.90 8.42 18.66
CA ASP A 102 -29.58 7.41 19.47
C ASP A 102 -29.90 6.14 18.66
N PHE A 103 -30.06 5.02 19.36
CA PHE A 103 -30.39 3.71 18.74
C PHE A 103 -31.69 3.71 17.92
N ASN A 104 -32.59 4.67 18.16
CA ASN A 104 -33.86 4.85 17.46
C ASN A 104 -33.81 5.89 16.33
N ALA A 105 -32.62 6.39 15.97
CA ALA A 105 -32.47 7.40 14.94
C ALA A 105 -32.99 6.90 13.57
N SER A 106 -33.67 7.78 12.85
CA SER A 106 -34.21 7.46 11.54
C SER A 106 -33.10 7.40 10.48
N ARG A 107 -33.44 6.83 9.31
CA ARG A 107 -32.54 6.81 8.15
C ARG A 107 -32.06 8.23 7.77
N ASP A 108 -32.93 9.22 7.86
CA ASP A 108 -32.62 10.60 7.50
C ASP A 108 -31.66 11.25 8.51
N ASP A 109 -31.81 10.91 9.80
CA ASP A 109 -30.90 11.36 10.85
C ASP A 109 -29.48 10.81 10.64
N ILE A 110 -29.36 9.54 10.25
CA ILE A 110 -28.09 8.87 9.92
C ILE A 110 -27.37 9.59 8.78
N ILE A 111 -28.09 9.92 7.69
CA ILE A 111 -27.53 10.61 6.53
C ILE A 111 -27.11 12.04 6.89
N SER A 112 -27.94 12.75 7.66
CA SER A 112 -27.67 14.12 8.10
C SER A 112 -26.43 14.20 9.01
N ALA A 113 -26.33 13.31 10.00
CA ALA A 113 -25.18 13.23 10.90
C ALA A 113 -23.89 12.87 10.17
N HIS A 114 -23.95 11.86 9.28
CA HIS A 114 -22.83 11.47 8.44
C HIS A 114 -22.29 12.65 7.61
N LYS A 115 -23.17 13.39 6.93
CA LYS A 115 -22.78 14.54 6.10
C LYS A 115 -22.07 15.61 6.92
N LYS A 116 -22.61 15.97 8.09
CA LYS A 116 -22.01 16.96 9.00
C LYS A 116 -20.62 16.52 9.48
N LEU A 117 -20.48 15.25 9.86
CA LEU A 117 -19.22 14.71 10.37
C LEU A 117 -18.15 14.60 9.28
N ILE A 118 -18.50 14.19 8.06
CA ILE A 118 -17.56 14.14 6.94
C ILE A 118 -17.14 15.53 6.52
N GLU A 119 -18.04 16.51 6.48
CA GLU A 119 -17.68 17.88 6.11
C GLU A 119 -16.62 18.47 7.06
N LYS A 120 -16.72 18.14 8.35
CA LYS A 120 -15.75 18.56 9.38
C LYS A 120 -14.44 17.76 9.32
N ASN A 121 -14.52 16.46 9.02
CA ASN A 121 -13.38 15.54 9.10
C ASN A 121 -12.84 15.11 7.73
N HIS A 122 -13.14 15.84 6.65
CA HIS A 122 -12.68 15.51 5.31
C HIS A 122 -11.16 15.64 5.21
N PRO A 123 -10.44 14.69 4.60
CA PRO A 123 -8.98 14.75 4.51
C PRO A 123 -8.49 15.99 3.76
N ASP A 124 -9.18 16.37 2.69
CA ASP A 124 -8.86 17.59 1.92
C ASP A 124 -9.04 18.90 2.71
N LYS A 125 -9.73 18.87 3.85
CA LYS A 125 -9.91 20.02 4.77
C LYS A 125 -9.03 19.91 6.03
N GLY A 126 -8.03 19.04 6.02
CA GLY A 126 -7.14 18.80 7.15
C GLY A 126 -7.65 17.75 8.16
N GLY A 127 -8.70 17.01 7.81
CA GLY A 127 -9.16 15.86 8.59
C GLY A 127 -8.26 14.63 8.44
N SER A 128 -8.45 13.63 9.29
CA SER A 128 -7.73 12.35 9.20
C SER A 128 -8.46 11.37 8.29
N ASP A 129 -7.75 10.81 7.29
CA ASP A 129 -8.23 9.72 6.43
C ASP A 129 -8.87 8.58 7.25
N TYR A 130 -8.28 8.25 8.40
CA TYR A 130 -8.75 7.21 9.30
C TYR A 130 -10.13 7.55 9.90
N LEU A 131 -10.31 8.79 10.35
CA LEU A 131 -11.56 9.24 10.95
C LEU A 131 -12.68 9.30 9.92
N SER A 132 -12.39 9.80 8.72
CA SER A 132 -13.35 9.82 7.61
C SER A 132 -13.76 8.39 7.22
N ALA A 133 -12.80 7.46 7.17
CA ALA A 133 -13.09 6.04 6.92
C ALA A 133 -13.97 5.43 8.02
N LYS A 134 -13.72 5.74 9.30
CA LYS A 134 -14.53 5.27 10.44
C LYS A 134 -15.97 5.81 10.38
N ILE A 135 -16.15 7.09 10.06
CA ILE A 135 -17.47 7.73 9.89
C ILE A 135 -18.24 7.12 8.70
N ASN A 136 -17.57 6.93 7.56
CA ASN A 136 -18.18 6.28 6.38
C ASN A 136 -18.65 4.86 6.72
N LYS A 137 -17.81 4.11 7.43
CA LYS A 137 -18.14 2.75 7.83
C LYS A 137 -19.34 2.71 8.78
N ALA A 138 -19.48 3.68 9.69
CA ALA A 138 -20.58 3.74 10.64
C ALA A 138 -21.92 3.95 9.92
N ARG A 139 -21.95 4.89 8.97
CA ARG A 139 -23.10 5.05 8.07
C ARG A 139 -23.42 3.75 7.34
N ASP A 140 -22.41 3.10 6.76
CA ASP A 140 -22.62 1.86 6.01
C ASP A 140 -23.22 0.78 6.92
N VAL A 141 -22.70 0.55 8.12
CA VAL A 141 -23.24 -0.47 9.06
C VAL A 141 -24.71 -0.21 9.44
N LEU A 142 -25.12 1.05 9.59
CA LEU A 142 -26.49 1.41 9.96
C LEU A 142 -27.46 1.43 8.77
N LEU A 143 -26.97 1.70 7.56
CA LEU A 143 -27.79 1.78 6.34
C LEU A 143 -27.79 0.48 5.52
N ASP A 144 -26.80 -0.39 5.71
CA ASP A 144 -26.67 -1.69 5.06
C ASP A 144 -27.64 -2.67 5.73
N ASN A 145 -28.92 -2.48 5.42
CA ASN A 145 -29.98 -3.45 5.68
C ASN A 145 -29.75 -4.65 4.77
N LYS A 146 -29.18 -5.72 5.33
CA LYS A 146 -29.45 -7.07 4.85
C LYS A 146 -30.70 -7.61 5.50
#